data_AF-A0A951PFA5-F1
#
_entry.id   AF-A0A951PFA5-F1
#
_cell.length_a   1.000
_cell.length_b   1.000
_cell.length_c   1.000
_cell.angle_alpha   90.00
_cell.angle_beta   90.00
_cell.angle_gamma   90.00
#
_symmetry.space_group_name_H-M   'P 1'
#
loop_
_entity.id
_entity.type
_entity.pdbx_description
1 polymer ?
#
loop_
_entity_poly.entity_id
_entity_poly.type
_entity_poly.pdbx_seq_one_letter_code
_entity_poly.pdbx_strand_id
1 'polypeptide(L)'
;MHRLAYVYLAAYLTLLLLGYGLLGWLLAAFQVSWPIWLGSLGVTLHLIYAGTAAIALSASWVVIIMFLAAARKSWAAVWGSQVPYEQAQLWAEGLLLIWIGITGLILLLAVADAVLAQVGCKGRVKHYSLTSSLWSAMAGGAIYYQISDH
;
A
#
# COMPACT_ATOMS: atom_id res chain seq x y z
N MET A 1 26.77 -17.30 6.85
CA MET A 1 25.77 -16.30 7.27
C MET A 1 25.16 -15.52 6.09
N HIS A 2 25.91 -15.09 5.08
CA HIS A 2 25.36 -14.31 3.95
C HIS A 2 24.23 -15.00 3.13
N ARG A 3 24.33 -16.31 2.83
CA ARG A 3 23.26 -17.02 2.07
C ARG A 3 21.89 -16.97 2.75
N LEU A 4 21.83 -17.09 4.07
CA LEU A 4 20.57 -17.04 4.81
C LEU A 4 19.94 -15.64 4.72
N ALA A 5 20.74 -14.57 4.85
CA ALA A 5 20.25 -13.20 4.72
C ALA A 5 19.62 -12.91 3.36
N TYR A 6 20.18 -13.44 2.26
CA TYR A 6 19.59 -13.30 0.92
C TYR A 6 18.26 -14.05 0.77
N VAL A 7 18.12 -15.23 1.38
CA VAL A 7 16.86 -16.00 1.34
C VAL A 7 15.75 -15.26 2.09
N TYR A 8 16.05 -14.73 3.29
CA TYR A 8 15.08 -13.93 4.03
C TYR A 8 14.71 -12.65 3.28
N LEU A 9 15.69 -11.95 2.72
CA LEU A 9 15.44 -10.74 1.93
C LEU A 9 14.56 -11.04 0.71
N ALA A 10 14.83 -12.13 -0.02
CA ALA A 10 14.01 -12.54 -1.14
C ALA A 10 12.57 -12.83 -0.71
N ALA A 11 12.37 -13.58 0.38
CA ALA A 11 11.05 -13.85 0.93
C ALA A 11 10.32 -12.56 1.34
N TYR A 12 11.00 -11.62 2.00
CA TYR A 12 10.43 -10.33 2.37
C TYR A 12 10.01 -9.53 1.14
N LEU A 13 10.86 -9.44 0.12
CA LEU A 13 10.55 -8.71 -1.12
C LEU A 13 9.38 -9.36 -1.87
N THR A 14 9.34 -10.69 -1.97
CA THR A 14 8.21 -11.40 -2.58
C THR A 14 6.91 -11.12 -1.83
N LEU A 15 6.92 -11.15 -0.49
CA LEU A 15 5.75 -10.86 0.31
C LEU A 15 5.29 -9.40 0.16
N LEU A 16 6.24 -8.47 0.05
CA LEU A 16 5.97 -7.06 -0.24
C LEU A 16 5.32 -6.87 -1.61
N LEU A 17 5.84 -7.51 -2.65
CA LEU A 17 5.29 -7.42 -4.00
C LEU A 17 3.89 -8.04 -4.07
N LEU A 18 3.69 -9.22 -3.49
CA LEU A 18 2.37 -9.85 -3.42
C LEU A 18 1.38 -8.99 -2.66
N GLY A 19 1.79 -8.40 -1.54
CA GLY A 19 0.94 -7.52 -0.75
C GLY A 19 0.57 -6.23 -1.47
N TYR A 20 1.53 -5.57 -2.12
CA TYR A 20 1.25 -4.38 -2.92
C TYR A 20 0.39 -4.70 -4.15
N GLY A 21 0.58 -5.87 -4.77
CA GLY A 21 -0.31 -6.37 -5.82
C GLY A 21 -1.74 -6.60 -5.33
N LEU A 22 -1.90 -7.29 -4.19
CA LEU A 22 -3.21 -7.48 -3.56
C LEU A 22 -3.87 -6.14 -3.19
N LEU A 23 -3.09 -5.19 -2.68
CA LEU A 23 -3.59 -3.84 -2.42
C LEU A 23 -4.03 -3.13 -3.69
N GLY A 24 -3.24 -3.19 -4.76
CA GLY A 24 -3.63 -2.61 -6.03
C GLY A 24 -4.93 -3.20 -6.57
N TRP A 25 -5.08 -4.52 -6.46
CA TRP A 25 -6.31 -5.24 -6.77
C TRP A 25 -7.48 -4.74 -5.92
N LEU A 26 -7.32 -4.66 -4.60
CA LEU A 26 -8.36 -4.19 -3.68
C LEU A 26 -8.75 -2.72 -3.94
N LEU A 27 -7.78 -1.84 -4.14
CA LEU A 27 -8.04 -0.43 -4.43
C LEU A 27 -8.79 -0.26 -5.76
N ALA A 28 -8.52 -1.11 -6.76
CA ALA A 28 -9.28 -1.14 -8.01
C ALA A 28 -10.69 -1.71 -7.80
N ALA A 29 -10.82 -2.81 -7.06
CA ALA A 29 -12.09 -3.47 -6.78
C ALA A 29 -13.09 -2.56 -6.06
N PHE A 30 -12.58 -1.70 -5.20
CA PHE A 30 -13.41 -0.77 -4.46
C PHE A 30 -13.55 0.59 -5.17
N GLN A 31 -12.94 0.81 -6.33
CA GLN A 31 -13.01 2.06 -7.12
C GLN A 31 -12.49 3.31 -6.38
N VAL A 32 -11.33 3.19 -5.74
CA VAL A 32 -10.68 4.33 -5.07
C VAL A 32 -10.46 5.50 -6.02
N SER A 33 -10.79 6.71 -5.57
CA SER A 33 -10.53 7.93 -6.32
C SER A 33 -9.03 8.22 -6.54
N TRP A 34 -8.68 8.81 -7.69
CA TRP A 34 -7.29 9.18 -8.05
C TRP A 34 -6.53 9.96 -6.95
N PRO A 35 -7.14 10.92 -6.23
CA PRO A 35 -6.43 11.63 -5.16
C PRO A 35 -5.86 10.72 -4.06
N ILE A 36 -6.57 9.63 -3.73
CA ILE A 36 -6.12 8.68 -2.70
C ILE A 36 -4.96 7.83 -3.21
N TRP A 37 -5.00 7.43 -4.49
CA TRP A 37 -3.88 6.78 -5.16
C TRP A 37 -2.62 7.66 -5.12
N LEU A 38 -2.75 8.94 -5.48
CA LEU A 38 -1.62 9.89 -5.47
C LEU A 38 -1.10 10.18 -4.06
N GLY A 39 -1.97 10.31 -3.07
CA GLY A 39 -1.54 10.47 -1.69
C GLY A 39 -0.84 9.22 -1.14
N SER A 40 -1.32 8.03 -1.51
CA SER A 40 -0.66 6.77 -1.16
C SER A 40 0.72 6.62 -1.83
N LEU A 41 0.89 7.13 -3.05
CA LEU A 41 2.19 7.30 -3.71
C LEU A 41 3.12 8.21 -2.91
N GLY A 42 2.65 9.41 -2.55
CA GLY A 42 3.43 10.36 -1.77
C GLY A 42 3.90 9.80 -0.44
N VAL A 43 3.01 9.11 0.28
CA VAL A 43 3.34 8.43 1.55
C VAL A 43 4.33 7.30 1.34
N THR A 44 4.15 6.46 0.31
CA THR A 44 5.08 5.36 0.01
C THR A 44 6.47 5.88 -0.34
N LEU A 45 6.56 6.92 -1.17
CA LEU A 45 7.82 7.59 -1.52
C LEU A 45 8.51 8.15 -0.27
N HIS A 46 7.76 8.83 0.59
CA HIS A 46 8.30 9.39 1.82
C HIS A 46 8.74 8.28 2.80
N LEU A 47 8.00 7.18 2.87
CA LEU A 47 8.37 6.03 3.70
C LEU A 47 9.66 5.35 3.21
N ILE A 48 9.81 5.18 1.90
CA ILE A 48 11.04 4.64 1.32
C ILE A 48 12.22 5.60 1.55
N TYR A 49 11.98 6.91 1.57
CA TYR A 49 13.03 7.91 1.75
C TYR A 49 13.44 8.10 3.22
N ALA A 50 12.48 8.24 4.13
CA ALA A 50 12.72 8.55 5.55
C ALA A 50 12.74 7.29 6.45
N GLY A 51 12.40 6.13 5.90
CA GLY A 51 12.37 4.86 6.61
C GLY A 51 11.33 4.82 7.73
N THR A 52 11.71 4.27 8.88
CA THR A 52 10.82 4.11 10.05
C THR A 52 10.29 5.43 10.61
N ALA A 53 10.99 6.55 10.39
CA ALA A 53 10.56 7.87 10.86
C ALA A 53 9.26 8.34 10.18
N ALA A 54 8.95 7.83 8.98
CA ALA A 54 7.75 8.18 8.23
C ALA A 54 6.51 7.35 8.63
N ILE A 55 6.64 6.33 9.49
CA ILE A 55 5.50 5.48 9.89
C ILE A 55 4.37 6.32 10.49
N ALA A 56 4.70 7.34 11.28
CA ALA A 56 3.71 8.25 11.86
C ALA A 56 2.96 9.07 10.78
N LEU A 57 3.66 9.50 9.73
CA LEU A 57 3.03 10.20 8.60
C LEU A 57 2.10 9.26 7.83
N SER A 58 2.53 8.02 7.59
CA SER A 58 1.71 7.03 6.90
C SER A 58 0.47 6.67 7.70
N ALA A 59 0.59 6.51 9.02
CA ALA A 59 -0.54 6.31 9.91
C ALA A 59 -1.48 7.53 9.90
N SER A 60 -0.94 8.74 9.89
CA SER A 60 -1.73 9.98 9.84
C SER A 60 -2.50 10.14 8.54
N TRP A 61 -1.88 9.82 7.39
CA TRP A 61 -2.55 9.81 6.09
C TRP A 61 -3.76 8.88 6.06
N VAL A 62 -3.58 7.68 6.60
CA VAL A 62 -4.62 6.68 6.72
C VAL A 62 -5.77 7.18 7.62
N VAL A 63 -5.45 7.76 8.77
CA VAL A 63 -6.45 8.37 9.67
C VAL A 63 -7.22 9.51 8.98
N ILE A 64 -6.55 10.33 8.17
CA ILE A 64 -7.20 11.40 7.39
C ILE A 64 -8.22 10.83 6.40
N ILE A 65 -7.88 9.75 5.68
CA ILE A 65 -8.82 9.09 4.76
C ILE A 65 -10.06 8.60 5.51
N MET A 66 -9.87 7.96 6.68
CA MET A 66 -10.98 7.48 7.52
C MET A 66 -11.85 8.63 8.03
N PHE A 67 -11.21 9.70 8.52
CA PHE A 67 -11.91 10.88 9.02
C PHE A 67 -12.74 11.55 7.90
N LEU A 68 -12.18 11.69 6.70
CA LEU A 68 -12.88 12.24 5.55
C LEU A 68 -14.07 11.37 5.13
N ALA A 69 -13.90 10.05 5.11
CA ALA A 69 -14.97 9.10 4.82
C ALA A 69 -16.12 9.19 5.84
N ALA A 70 -15.78 9.21 7.14
CA ALA A 70 -16.75 9.29 8.23
C ALA A 70 -17.46 10.65 8.30
N ALA A 71 -16.71 11.75 8.22
CA ALA A 71 -17.23 13.11 8.37
C ALA A 71 -18.20 13.49 7.25
N ARG A 72 -17.94 13.04 6.02
CA ARG A 72 -18.83 13.35 4.88
C ARG A 72 -20.07 12.47 4.84
N LYS A 73 -20.18 11.44 5.71
CA LYS A 73 -21.25 10.40 5.70
C LYS A 73 -21.54 9.84 4.30
N SER A 74 -20.62 10.03 3.37
CA SER A 74 -20.76 9.74 1.96
C SER A 74 -19.44 9.16 1.52
N TRP A 75 -19.47 7.84 1.34
CA TRP A 75 -18.42 7.08 0.71
C TRP A 75 -18.10 7.62 -0.69
N ALA A 76 -19.03 8.37 -1.30
CA ALA A 76 -18.91 8.99 -2.61
C ALA A 76 -17.68 9.87 -2.84
N ALA A 77 -17.22 10.61 -1.83
CA ALA A 77 -16.04 11.47 -2.00
C ALA A 77 -14.71 10.68 -2.06
N VAL A 78 -14.70 9.46 -1.53
CA VAL A 78 -13.50 8.62 -1.36
C VAL A 78 -13.50 7.48 -2.39
N TRP A 79 -14.67 6.89 -2.64
CA TRP A 79 -14.92 5.68 -3.42
C TRP A 79 -15.88 5.89 -4.61
N GLY A 80 -16.27 7.14 -4.92
CA GLY A 80 -17.21 7.45 -6.00
C GLY A 80 -18.68 7.14 -5.67
N SER A 81 -19.61 7.63 -6.49
CA SER A 81 -21.07 7.60 -6.22
C SER A 81 -21.71 6.20 -6.24
N GLN A 82 -20.92 5.13 -6.31
CA GLN A 82 -21.38 3.75 -6.54
C GLN A 82 -21.43 2.87 -5.29
N VAL A 83 -21.17 3.38 -4.08
CA VAL A 83 -21.24 2.57 -2.85
C VAL A 83 -22.70 2.51 -2.34
N PRO A 84 -23.42 1.36 -2.46
CA PRO A 84 -24.78 1.24 -1.96
C PRO A 84 -24.80 1.26 -0.42
N TYR A 85 -25.62 2.13 0.15
CA TYR A 85 -25.73 2.31 1.60
C TYR A 85 -26.18 1.02 2.32
N GLU A 86 -26.92 0.15 1.62
CA GLU A 86 -27.42 -1.14 2.13
C GLU A 86 -26.30 -2.13 2.49
N GLN A 87 -25.10 -1.97 1.92
CA GLN A 87 -23.95 -2.84 2.19
C GLN A 87 -22.85 -2.14 2.99
N ALA A 88 -23.14 -1.00 3.63
CA ALA A 88 -22.15 -0.16 4.30
C ALA A 88 -21.25 -0.92 5.28
N GLN A 89 -21.76 -1.97 5.94
CA GLN A 89 -20.97 -2.81 6.84
C GLN A 89 -19.90 -3.64 6.09
N LEU A 90 -20.26 -4.32 5.01
CA LEU A 90 -19.31 -5.08 4.17
C LEU A 90 -18.22 -4.18 3.60
N TRP A 91 -18.60 -2.96 3.19
CA TRP A 91 -17.65 -1.95 2.73
C TRP A 91 -16.71 -1.51 3.87
N ALA A 92 -17.24 -1.28 5.08
CA ALA A 92 -16.43 -0.94 6.24
C ALA A 92 -15.46 -2.08 6.64
N GLU A 93 -15.89 -3.34 6.56
CA GLU A 93 -15.04 -4.51 6.82
C GLU A 93 -13.94 -4.67 5.78
N GLY A 94 -14.28 -4.56 4.48
CA GLY A 94 -13.30 -4.58 3.39
C GLY A 94 -12.26 -3.47 3.51
N LEU A 95 -12.70 -2.29 3.93
CA LEU A 95 -11.84 -1.16 4.25
C LEU A 95 -10.89 -1.42 5.42
N LEU A 96 -11.39 -2.06 6.47
CA LEU A 96 -10.59 -2.48 7.62
C LEU A 96 -9.52 -3.52 7.22
N LEU A 97 -9.85 -4.42 6.29
CA LEU A 97 -8.89 -5.38 5.74
C LEU A 97 -7.83 -4.71 4.88
N ILE A 98 -8.23 -3.81 3.97
CA ILE A 98 -7.30 -2.97 3.19
C ILE A 98 -6.38 -2.20 4.15
N TRP A 99 -6.93 -1.67 5.24
CA TRP A 99 -6.21 -0.92 6.25
C TRP A 99 -5.15 -1.74 6.99
N ILE A 100 -5.52 -2.94 7.48
CA ILE A 100 -4.57 -3.87 8.10
C ILE A 100 -3.48 -4.25 7.10
N GLY A 101 -3.85 -4.51 5.85
CA GLY A 101 -2.92 -4.81 4.77
C GLY A 101 -1.91 -3.69 4.51
N ILE A 102 -2.39 -2.44 4.34
CA ILE A 102 -1.53 -1.25 4.15
C ILE A 102 -0.56 -1.08 5.32
N THR A 103 -1.07 -1.16 6.55
CA THR A 103 -0.26 -0.97 7.75
C THR A 103 0.80 -2.07 7.89
N GLY A 104 0.41 -3.33 7.63
CA GLY A 104 1.32 -4.46 7.61
C GLY A 104 2.43 -4.29 6.57
N LEU A 105 2.09 -3.81 5.37
CA LEU A 105 3.06 -3.60 4.29
C LEU A 105 3.99 -2.41 4.53
N ILE A 106 3.51 -1.35 5.18
CA ILE A 106 4.34 -0.23 5.65
C ILE A 106 5.39 -0.73 6.66
N LEU A 107 4.96 -1.56 7.63
CA LEU A 107 5.88 -2.14 8.61
C LEU A 107 6.87 -3.09 7.93
N LEU A 108 6.39 -3.92 6.99
CA LEU A 108 7.25 -4.83 6.23
C LEU A 108 8.29 -4.07 5.39
N LEU A 109 7.89 -2.95 4.79
CA LEU A 109 8.75 -2.09 3.98
C LEU A 109 9.83 -1.43 4.85
N ALA A 110 9.47 -0.96 6.04
CA ALA A 110 10.42 -0.41 6.99
C ALA A 110 11.46 -1.45 7.44
N VAL A 111 11.03 -2.70 7.67
CA VAL A 111 11.93 -3.82 8.01
C VAL A 111 12.82 -4.17 6.80
N ALA A 112 12.23 -4.30 5.61
CA ALA A 112 12.97 -4.61 4.38
C ALA A 112 14.04 -3.54 4.07
N ASP A 113 13.73 -2.26 4.30
CA ASP A 113 14.67 -1.17 4.10
C ASP A 113 15.88 -1.24 5.06
N ALA A 114 15.61 -1.54 6.33
CA ALA A 114 16.65 -1.74 7.33
C ALA A 114 17.56 -2.94 6.99
N VAL A 115 16.99 -4.05 6.53
CA VAL A 115 17.76 -5.24 6.10
C VAL A 115 18.57 -4.94 4.84
N LEU A 116 18.00 -4.25 3.85
CA LEU A 116 18.72 -3.85 2.63
C LEU A 116 19.92 -2.94 2.95
N ALA A 117 19.76 -2.03 3.91
CA ALA A 117 20.85 -1.18 4.37
C ALA A 117 22.00 -1.97 5.02
N GLN A 118 21.70 -3.07 5.72
CA GLN A 118 22.70 -3.96 6.33
C GLN A 118 23.45 -4.82 5.28
N VAL A 119 22.77 -5.21 4.19
CA VAL A 119 23.37 -6.01 3.09
C VAL A 119 24.20 -5.13 2.13
N GLY A 120 24.27 -3.82 2.36
CA GLY A 120 25.10 -2.89 1.60
C GLY A 120 24.39 -2.20 0.43
N CYS A 121 23.09 -2.47 0.22
CA CYS A 121 22.27 -1.69 -0.70
C CYS A 121 21.97 -0.34 -0.06
N LYS A 122 22.67 0.71 -0.50
CA LYS A 122 22.49 2.09 -0.01
C LYS A 122 22.30 3.05 -1.17
N GLY A 123 21.67 4.19 -0.87
CA GLY A 123 21.56 5.31 -1.79
C GLY A 123 20.34 5.24 -2.73
N ARG A 124 20.34 6.14 -3.71
CA ARG A 124 19.17 6.44 -4.56
C ARG A 124 18.69 5.24 -5.39
N VAL A 125 19.60 4.38 -5.82
CA VAL A 125 19.27 3.20 -6.65
C VAL A 125 18.36 2.22 -5.91
N LYS A 126 18.61 1.98 -4.61
CA LYS A 126 17.73 1.16 -3.75
C LYS A 126 16.31 1.75 -3.73
N HIS A 127 16.19 3.05 -3.49
CA HIS A 127 14.89 3.72 -3.38
C HIS A 127 14.11 3.66 -4.70
N TYR A 128 14.76 3.93 -5.83
CA TYR A 128 14.10 3.85 -7.14
C TYR A 128 13.69 2.43 -7.48
N SER A 129 14.54 1.43 -7.21
CA SER A 129 14.20 0.03 -7.46
C SER A 129 13.02 -0.42 -6.62
N LEU A 130 13.03 -0.18 -5.30
CA LEU A 130 11.91 -0.53 -4.42
C LEU A 130 10.63 0.17 -4.83
N THR A 131 10.69 1.47 -5.07
CA THR A 131 9.51 2.24 -5.48
C THR A 131 8.93 1.69 -6.78
N SER A 132 9.78 1.50 -7.80
CA SER A 132 9.34 1.00 -9.11
C SER A 132 8.70 -0.37 -8.98
N SER A 133 9.35 -1.31 -8.29
CA SER A 133 8.83 -2.67 -8.13
C SER A 133 7.50 -2.72 -7.38
N LEU A 134 7.34 -1.92 -6.31
CA LEU A 134 6.09 -1.87 -5.54
C LEU A 134 4.94 -1.25 -6.34
N TRP A 135 5.23 -0.20 -7.10
CA TRP A 135 4.24 0.44 -7.98
C TRP A 135 3.88 -0.43 -9.17
N SER A 136 4.82 -1.14 -9.76
CA SER A 136 4.53 -2.13 -10.80
C SER A 136 3.68 -3.28 -10.27
N ALA A 137 3.94 -3.77 -9.05
CA ALA A 137 3.12 -4.81 -8.45
C ALA A 137 1.70 -4.31 -8.20
N MET A 138 1.55 -3.12 -7.61
CA MET A 138 0.26 -2.49 -7.34
C MET A 138 -0.53 -2.19 -8.62
N ALA A 139 0.11 -1.62 -9.64
CA ALA A 139 -0.50 -1.43 -10.95
C ALA A 139 -0.90 -2.77 -11.59
N GLY A 140 -0.05 -3.79 -11.49
CA GLY A 140 -0.33 -5.14 -11.98
C GLY A 140 -1.57 -5.76 -11.33
N GLY A 141 -1.73 -5.59 -10.02
CA GLY A 141 -2.93 -6.02 -9.30
C GLY A 141 -4.19 -5.30 -9.74
N ALA A 142 -4.11 -3.98 -9.93
CA ALA A 142 -5.23 -3.18 -10.43
C ALA A 142 -5.64 -3.58 -11.85
N ILE A 143 -4.66 -3.80 -12.75
CA ILE A 143 -4.90 -4.26 -14.12
C ILE A 143 -5.50 -5.67 -14.12
N TYR A 144 -4.98 -6.57 -13.28
CA TYR A 144 -5.51 -7.93 -13.16
C TYR A 144 -7.00 -7.91 -12.77
N TYR A 145 -7.38 -7.06 -11.82
CA TYR A 145 -8.79 -6.87 -11.46
C TYR A 145 -9.64 -6.45 -12.66
N GLN A 146 -9.21 -5.43 -13.40
CA GLN A 146 -9.94 -4.93 -14.57
C GLN A 146 -10.12 -6.00 -15.65
N ILE A 147 -9.12 -6.87 -15.84
CA ILE A 147 -9.22 -7.97 -16.81
C ILE A 147 -10.13 -9.08 -16.29
N SER A 148 -10.14 -9.38 -14.98
CA SER A 148 -10.93 -10.47 -14.40
C SER A 148 -12.43 -10.17 -14.29
N ASP A 149 -12.81 -8.89 -14.24
CA ASP A 149 -14.21 -8.44 -14.16
C ASP A 149 -14.85 -8.21 -15.56
N HIS A 150 -14.12 -8.55 -16.64
CA HIS A 150 -14.59 -8.57 -18.02
C HIS A 150 -14.66 -10.00 -18.56
#